data_AF-A0A1V9XCU4-F1
#
_entry.id   AF-A0A1V9XCU4-F1
#
_cell.length_a   1.000
_cell.length_b   1.000
_cell.length_c   1.000
_cell.angle_alpha   90.00
_cell.angle_beta   90.00
_cell.angle_gamma   90.00
#
_symmetry.space_group_name_H-M   'P 1'
#
loop_
_entity.id
_entity.type
_entity.pdbx_description
1 polymer ?
#
loop_
_entity_poly.entity_id
_entity_poly.type
_entity_poly.pdbx_seq_one_letter_code
_entity_poly.pdbx_strand_id
1 'polypeptide(L)' 'MARGNQRHLAREKNQKKQQELAKKKCAGEQGANKGMTLEERRQRDAEQMRLKQLRAEQRLREAGNK' A
#
# COMPACT_ATOMS: atom_id res chain seq x y z
N MET A 1 15.86 -21.42 34.02
CA MET A 1 15.23 -21.30 32.68
C MET A 1 13.77 -20.80 32.72
N ALA A 2 13.41 -19.83 33.59
CA ALA A 2 12.01 -19.40 33.76
C ALA A 2 11.77 -17.89 33.65
N ARG A 3 12.66 -17.15 32.97
CA ARG A 3 12.49 -15.69 32.70
C ARG A 3 12.75 -15.28 31.25
N GLY A 4 13.44 -16.09 30.45
CA GLY A 4 13.70 -15.82 29.03
C GLY A 4 12.43 -15.91 28.16
N ASN A 5 11.53 -16.85 28.49
CA ASN A 5 10.32 -17.10 27.70
C ASN A 5 9.28 -15.95 27.81
N GLN A 6 9.10 -15.38 29.01
CA GLN A 6 8.19 -14.26 29.24
C GLN A 6 8.63 -12.98 28.51
N ARG A 7 9.93 -12.69 28.48
CA ARG A 7 10.47 -11.51 27.79
C ARG A 7 10.35 -11.64 26.27
N HIS A 8 10.63 -12.82 25.73
CA HIS A 8 10.45 -13.09 24.30
C HIS A 8 8.98 -12.99 23.90
N LEU A 9 8.09 -13.58 24.69
CA LEU A 9 6.64 -13.49 24.48
C LEU A 9 6.13 -12.04 24.54
N ALA A 10 6.62 -11.22 25.46
CA ALA A 10 6.26 -9.81 25.55
C ALA A 10 6.72 -9.00 24.33
N ARG A 11 7.94 -9.27 23.84
CA ARG A 11 8.46 -8.65 22.60
C ARG A 11 7.64 -9.03 21.39
N GLU A 12 7.31 -10.31 21.25
CA GLU A 12 6.48 -10.81 20.15
C GLU A 12 5.07 -10.20 20.18
N LYS A 13 4.44 -10.14 21.36
CA LYS A 13 3.14 -9.47 21.54
C LYS A 13 3.20 -8.00 21.16
N ASN A 14 4.24 -7.27 21.56
CA ASN A 14 4.42 -5.87 21.21
C ASN A 14 4.66 -5.68 19.70
N GLN A 15 5.48 -6.52 19.08
CA GLN A 15 5.73 -6.47 17.66
C GLN A 15 4.46 -6.76 16.85
N LYS A 16 3.69 -7.78 17.25
CA LYS A 16 2.39 -8.10 16.67
C LYS A 16 1.41 -6.93 16.84
N LYS A 17 1.35 -6.29 18.02
CA LYS A 17 0.52 -5.11 18.26
C LYS A 17 0.93 -3.93 17.36
N GLN A 18 2.22 -3.68 17.17
CA GLN A 18 2.70 -2.63 16.27
C GLN A 18 2.36 -2.91 14.81
N GLN A 19 2.48 -4.17 14.36
CA GLN A 19 2.07 -4.58 13.02
C GLN A 19 0.56 -4.41 12.80
N GLU A 20 -0.27 -4.78 13.77
CA GLU A 20 -1.72 -4.60 13.70
C GLU A 20 -2.10 -3.10 13.68
N LEU A 21 -1.42 -2.26 14.46
CA LEU A 21 -1.61 -0.80 14.40
C LEU A 21 -1.19 -0.24 13.03
N ALA A 22 -0.11 -0.75 12.43
CA ALA A 22 0.32 -0.33 11.10
C ALA A 22 -0.71 -0.67 10.02
N LYS A 23 -1.39 -1.82 10.12
CA LYS A 23 -2.48 -2.21 9.21
C LYS A 23 -3.74 -1.36 9.39
N LYS A 24 -4.01 -0.91 10.61
CA LYS A 24 -5.17 -0.08 10.95
C LYS A 24 -5.01 1.40 10.62
N LYS A 25 -3.82 1.84 10.17
CA LYS A 25 -3.59 3.22 9.74
C LYS A 25 -4.57 3.57 8.62
N CYS A 26 -5.25 4.71 8.78
CA CYS A 26 -6.17 5.22 7.78
C CYS A 26 -5.43 5.43 6.46
N ALA A 27 -6.14 5.39 5.33
CA ALA A 27 -5.55 5.50 4.00
C ALA A 27 -4.65 6.75 3.85
N GLY A 28 -4.87 7.83 4.61
CA GLY A 28 -4.01 9.02 4.62
C GLY A 28 -2.75 8.98 5.47
N GLU A 29 -2.61 7.97 6.33
CA GLU A 29 -1.42 7.77 7.16
C GLU A 29 -0.55 6.62 6.63
N GLN A 30 -1.03 5.92 5.61
CA GLN A 30 -0.26 4.92 4.86
C GLN A 30 0.84 5.62 4.08
N GLY A 31 2.06 5.09 4.13
CA GLY A 31 3.29 5.79 3.72
C GLY A 31 3.20 6.55 2.38
N ALA A 32 2.67 5.91 1.34
CA ALA A 32 2.54 6.49 -0.01
C ALA A 32 1.50 7.63 -0.13
N ASN A 33 0.61 7.75 0.86
CA ASN A 33 -0.48 8.72 0.94
C ASN A 33 -0.25 9.79 2.02
N LYS A 34 0.81 9.65 2.82
CA LYS A 34 1.11 10.56 3.92
C LYS A 34 1.45 11.94 3.37
N GLY A 35 0.71 12.96 3.82
CA GLY A 35 0.90 14.35 3.39
C GLY A 35 0.17 14.72 2.11
N MET A 36 -0.57 13.78 1.48
CA MET A 36 -1.44 14.12 0.36
C MET A 36 -2.88 14.38 0.81
N THR A 37 -3.48 15.38 0.19
CA THR A 37 -4.91 15.65 0.21
C THR A 37 -5.72 14.56 -0.51
N LEU A 38 -7.04 14.58 -0.35
CA LEU A 38 -7.93 13.66 -1.07
C LEU A 38 -7.94 13.94 -2.59
N GLU A 39 -7.77 15.20 -2.98
CA GLU A 39 -7.79 15.60 -4.39
C GLU A 39 -6.56 15.09 -5.14
N GLU A 40 -5.37 15.27 -4.57
CA GLU A 40 -4.11 14.77 -5.16
C GLU A 40 -4.12 13.24 -5.34
N ARG A 41 -4.75 12.51 -4.40
CA ARG A 41 -4.94 11.05 -4.54
C ARG A 41 -5.84 10.69 -5.70
N ARG A 42 -6.98 11.38 -5.83
CA ARG A 42 -7.91 11.16 -6.94
C ARG A 42 -7.28 11.48 -8.29
N GLN A 43 -6.49 12.56 -8.36
CA GLN A 43 -5.76 12.93 -9.57
C GLN A 43 -4.74 11.85 -9.95
N ARG A 44 -3.93 11.36 -8.99
CA ARG A 44 -2.98 10.27 -9.21
C ARG A 44 -3.68 9.00 -9.72
N ASP A 45 -4.77 8.59 -9.08
CA ASP A 45 -5.53 7.40 -9.47
C ASP A 45 -6.11 7.56 -10.90
N ALA A 46 -6.61 8.76 -11.22
CA ALA A 46 -7.12 9.08 -12.56
C ALA A 46 -6.01 9.05 -13.63
N GLU A 47 -4.82 9.60 -13.34
CA GLU A 47 -3.66 9.55 -14.23
C GLU A 47 -3.20 8.12 -14.49
N GLN A 48 -3.10 7.29 -13.45
CA GLN A 48 -2.75 5.88 -13.61
C GLN A 48 -3.76 5.12 -14.47
N MET A 49 -5.06 5.41 -14.32
CA MET A 49 -6.11 4.83 -15.17
C MET A 49 -5.98 5.27 -16.63
N ARG A 50 -5.73 6.56 -16.89
CA ARG A 50 -5.47 7.06 -18.26
C ARG A 50 -4.26 6.37 -18.89
N LEU A 51 -3.16 6.28 -18.16
CA LEU A 51 -1.94 5.59 -18.63
C LEU A 51 -2.21 4.10 -18.91
N LYS A 52 -3.03 3.45 -18.07
CA LYS A 52 -3.42 2.04 -18.28
C LYS A 52 -4.26 1.86 -19.54
N GLN A 53 -5.21 2.77 -19.79
CA GLN A 53 -6.02 2.76 -21.01
C GLN A 53 -5.15 2.96 -22.26
N LEU A 54 -4.28 3.97 -22.26
CA LEU A 54 -3.35 4.22 -23.36
C LEU A 54 -2.45 3.00 -23.63
N ARG A 55 -1.94 2.35 -22.58
CA ARG A 55 -1.12 1.15 -22.73
C ARG A 55 -1.94 -0.04 -23.25
N ALA A 56 -3.20 -0.18 -22.85
CA ALA A 56 -4.09 -1.21 -23.36
C ALA A 56 -4.41 -1.01 -24.84
N GLU A 57 -4.71 0.23 -25.25
CA GLU A 57 -4.91 0.60 -26.65
C GLU A 57 -3.67 0.38 -27.50
N GLN A 58 -2.49 0.78 -27.01
CA GLN A 58 -1.22 0.51 -27.70
C GLN A 58 -0.99 -0.99 -27.88
N ARG A 59 -1.20 -1.80 -26.83
CA ARG A 59 -1.08 -3.26 -26.93
C ARG A 59 -2.07 -3.86 -27.92
N LEU A 60 -3.31 -3.38 -27.94
CA LEU A 60 -4.32 -3.84 -28.89
C LEU A 60 -3.92 -3.46 -30.32
N ARG A 61 -3.42 -2.24 -30.52
CA ARG A 61 -2.91 -1.77 -31.81
C ARG A 61 -1.71 -2.57 -32.29
N GLU A 62 -0.75 -2.86 -31.41
CA GLU A 62 0.42 -3.69 -31.72
C GLU A 62 0.04 -5.14 -32.03
N ALA A 63 -0.95 -5.69 -31.34
CA ALA A 63 -1.46 -7.04 -31.60
C ALA A 63 -2.27 -7.14 -32.91
N GLY A 64 -2.98 -6.07 -33.31
CA GLY A 64 -3.72 -6.02 -34.57
C GLY A 64 -2.89 -5.68 -35.81
N ASN A 65 -1.63 -5.25 -35.63
CA ASN A 65 -0.68 -4.93 -36.71
C ASN A 65 0.35 -6.05 -36.95
N LYS A 66 0.16 -7.21 -36.32
CA LYS A 66 0.91 -8.47 -36.54
C LYS A 66 0.04 -9.43 -37.33
#